data_AF-A0A7J4B0P6-F1
#
_entry.id   AF-A0A7J4B0P6-F1
#
_cell.length_a   1.000
_cell.length_b   1.000
_cell.length_c   1.000
_cell.angle_alpha   90.00
_cell.angle_beta   90.00
_cell.angle_gamma   90.00
#
_symmetry.space_group_name_H-M   'P 1'
#
loop_
_entity.id
_entity.type
_entity.pdbx_description
1 polymer ?
#
loop_
_entity_poly.entity_id
_entity_poly.type
_entity_poly.pdbx_seq_one_letter_code
_entity_poly.pdbx_strand_id
1 'polypeptide(L)'
;MKLVIKSSIGMINSDGIIISKDIDPEEILEKIDGVEIDGVRFDLKKSGNEVEIFIEDDRLSDLIIPNYSQKFVYEIKPKKGCAKFTAKVLNKFIRKFNKRFPDKIILIKNVKSIN
;
A
#
# COMPACT_ATOMS: atom_id res chain seq x y z
N MET A 1 -2.30 -17.60 -1.52
CA MET A 1 -1.29 -16.98 -2.40
C MET A 1 -0.59 -15.89 -1.62
N LYS A 2 0.72 -15.72 -1.75
CA LYS A 2 1.46 -14.68 -1.04
C LYS A 2 1.93 -13.57 -1.99
N LEU A 3 1.79 -12.32 -1.56
CA LEU A 3 2.25 -11.15 -2.28
C LEU A 3 3.32 -10.42 -1.48
N VAL A 4 4.33 -9.93 -2.21
CA VAL A 4 5.27 -8.91 -1.72
C VAL A 4 5.00 -7.64 -2.49
N ILE A 5 4.70 -6.58 -1.76
CA ILE A 5 4.34 -5.28 -2.30
C ILE A 5 5.43 -4.29 -1.90
N LYS A 6 6.12 -3.74 -2.90
CA LYS A 6 7.06 -2.65 -2.67
C LYS A 6 6.30 -1.33 -2.66
N SER A 7 6.60 -0.51 -1.66
CA SER A 7 5.94 0.78 -1.47
C SER A 7 6.88 1.81 -0.85
N SER A 8 6.45 3.06 -0.86
CA SER A 8 7.10 4.16 -0.13
C SER A 8 6.05 5.00 0.58
N ILE A 9 6.50 5.75 1.59
CA ILE A 9 5.67 6.76 2.22
C ILE A 9 5.90 8.09 1.51
N GLY A 10 4.79 8.72 1.12
CA GLY A 10 4.77 10.09 0.62
C GLY A 10 4.09 11.04 1.58
N MET A 11 4.30 12.33 1.35
CA MET A 11 3.61 13.43 2.04
C MET A 11 2.68 14.13 1.05
N ILE A 12 1.50 14.49 1.51
CA ILE A 12 0.48 15.18 0.71
C ILE A 12 0.16 16.56 1.30
N ASN A 13 -0.20 17.51 0.44
CA ASN A 13 -0.76 18.79 0.88
C ASN A 13 -2.29 18.69 1.12
N SER A 14 -2.92 19.81 1.50
CA SER A 14 -4.38 19.91 1.71
C SER A 14 -5.23 19.55 0.49
N ASP A 15 -4.65 19.65 -0.71
CA ASP A 15 -5.34 19.36 -1.98
C ASP A 15 -5.15 17.89 -2.41
N GLY A 16 -4.46 17.07 -1.60
CA GLY A 16 -4.13 15.69 -1.94
C GLY A 16 -3.05 15.54 -3.00
N ILE A 17 -2.24 16.58 -3.23
CA ILE A 17 -1.08 16.54 -4.13
C ILE A 17 0.11 15.96 -3.37
N ILE A 18 0.80 15.00 -3.98
CA ILE A 18 2.01 14.41 -3.41
C ILE A 18 3.16 15.42 -3.56
N ILE A 19 3.72 15.86 -2.44
CA ILE A 19 4.81 16.85 -2.37
C ILE A 19 6.16 16.24 -2.00
N SER A 20 6.18 15.04 -1.42
CA SER A 20 7.40 14.24 -1.20
C SER A 20 7.08 12.75 -1.30
N LYS A 21 8.07 11.93 -1.69
CA LYS A 21 8.01 10.46 -1.73
C LYS A 21 9.15 9.80 -0.93
N ASP A 22 9.92 10.62 -0.21
CA ASP A 22 11.12 10.21 0.51
C ASP A 22 10.95 10.52 1.99
N ILE A 23 10.01 9.80 2.59
CA ILE A 23 9.72 9.87 4.03
C ILE A 23 10.23 8.57 4.65
N ASP A 24 11.06 8.69 5.69
CA ASP A 24 11.49 7.53 6.46
C ASP A 24 10.26 6.84 7.08
N PRO A 25 10.03 5.55 6.78
CA PRO A 25 8.86 4.84 7.27
C PRO A 25 8.96 4.40 8.74
N GLU A 26 10.12 4.44 9.40
CA GLU A 26 10.39 3.78 10.70
C GLU A 26 9.26 4.00 11.74
N GLU A 27 8.99 5.25 12.13
CA GLU A 27 7.97 5.59 13.15
C GLU A 27 6.52 5.29 12.72
N ILE A 28 6.31 5.12 11.42
CA ILE A 28 5.00 4.88 10.84
C ILE A 28 4.69 3.39 10.85
N LEU A 29 5.68 2.55 10.54
CA LEU A 29 5.52 1.09 10.45
C LEU A 29 5.06 0.49 11.78
N GLU A 30 5.66 0.92 12.89
CA GLU A 30 5.31 0.43 14.24
C GLU A 30 3.81 0.60 14.58
N LYS A 31 3.12 1.54 13.94
CA LYS A 31 1.72 1.88 14.24
C LYS A 31 0.72 1.14 13.36
N ILE A 32 1.16 0.50 12.28
CA ILE A 32 0.29 -0.10 11.26
C ILE A 32 0.66 -1.53 10.89
N ASP A 33 1.83 -2.00 11.34
CA ASP A 33 2.25 -3.38 11.18
C ASP A 33 1.25 -4.35 11.85
N GLY A 34 1.05 -5.51 11.23
CA GLY A 34 0.12 -6.54 11.67
C GLY A 34 -1.36 -6.20 11.53
N VAL A 35 -1.72 -5.08 10.89
CA VAL A 35 -3.13 -4.71 10.69
C VAL A 35 -3.84 -5.73 9.79
N GLU A 36 -5.04 -6.13 10.20
CA GLU A 36 -5.91 -6.98 9.39
C GLU A 36 -7.02 -6.19 8.69
N ILE A 37 -7.27 -6.51 7.42
CA ILE A 37 -8.30 -5.92 6.57
C ILE A 37 -9.00 -7.03 5.78
N ASP A 38 -10.32 -7.18 5.96
CA ASP A 38 -11.14 -8.18 5.25
C ASP A 38 -10.57 -9.63 5.34
N GLY A 39 -9.97 -9.99 6.48
CA GLY A 39 -9.35 -11.30 6.70
C GLY A 39 -7.90 -11.42 6.22
N VAL A 40 -7.34 -10.36 5.62
CA VAL A 40 -5.95 -10.33 5.14
C VAL A 40 -5.09 -9.54 6.11
N ARG A 41 -4.08 -10.20 6.68
CA ARG A 41 -3.07 -9.56 7.54
C ARG A 41 -1.99 -8.87 6.70
N PHE A 42 -1.61 -7.66 7.12
CA PHE A 42 -0.56 -6.85 6.52
C PHE A 42 0.66 -6.84 7.45
N ASP A 43 1.71 -7.55 7.06
CA ASP A 43 3.00 -7.50 7.76
C ASP A 43 3.94 -6.58 6.97
N LEU A 44 4.57 -5.62 7.64
CA LEU A 44 5.37 -4.56 7.03
C LEU A 44 6.81 -4.63 7.49
N LYS A 45 7.74 -4.41 6.56
CA LYS A 45 9.18 -4.36 6.83
C LYS A 45 9.81 -3.16 6.15
N LYS A 46 10.67 -2.43 6.88
CA LYS A 46 11.52 -1.39 6.32
C LYS A 46 12.60 -2.02 5.43
N SER A 47 12.83 -1.43 4.26
CA SER A 47 13.92 -1.80 3.34
C SER A 47 14.53 -0.51 2.78
N GLY A 48 15.52 0.05 3.50
CA GLY A 48 15.98 1.43 3.27
C GLY A 48 14.84 2.44 3.52
N ASN A 49 14.61 3.36 2.59
CA ASN A 49 13.45 4.29 2.62
C ASN A 49 12.20 3.70 1.94
N GLU A 50 12.22 2.39 1.63
CA GLU A 50 11.06 1.67 1.13
C GLU A 50 10.39 0.84 2.23
N VAL A 51 9.16 0.44 1.94
CA VAL A 51 8.35 -0.45 2.77
C VAL A 51 7.98 -1.65 1.92
N GLU A 52 8.37 -2.83 2.38
CA GLU A 52 7.89 -4.10 1.87
C GLU A 52 6.68 -4.54 2.69
N ILE A 53 5.55 -4.74 2.01
CA ILE A 53 4.30 -5.21 2.62
C ILE A 53 4.09 -6.64 2.16
N PHE A 54 3.93 -7.54 3.13
CA PHE A 54 3.65 -8.95 2.93
C PHE A 54 2.18 -9.20 3.27
N ILE A 55 1.45 -9.79 2.33
CA ILE A 55 0.07 -10.21 2.53
C ILE A 55 -0.12 -11.62 1.96
N GLU A 56 -0.99 -12.40 2.58
CA GLU A 56 -1.28 -13.77 2.17
C GLU A 56 -2.78 -14.06 2.30
N ASP A 57 -3.38 -14.54 1.21
CA ASP A 57 -4.77 -14.99 1.10
C ASP A 57 -4.94 -15.67 -0.27
N ASP A 58 -5.87 -16.61 -0.38
CA ASP A 58 -6.12 -17.42 -1.59
C ASP A 58 -6.77 -16.62 -2.73
N ARG A 59 -7.45 -15.52 -2.43
CA ARG A 59 -8.15 -14.65 -3.39
C ARG A 59 -7.29 -13.52 -3.94
N LEU A 60 -6.03 -13.43 -3.50
CA LEU A 60 -5.12 -12.38 -3.94
C LEU A 60 -4.68 -12.57 -5.40
N SER A 61 -4.30 -11.46 -6.03
CA SER A 61 -3.72 -11.38 -7.38
C SER A 61 -2.78 -10.19 -7.46
N ASP A 62 -1.63 -10.36 -8.14
CA ASP A 62 -0.64 -9.32 -8.42
C ASP A 62 -1.01 -8.43 -9.63
N LEU A 63 -2.13 -8.71 -10.31
CA LEU A 63 -2.57 -8.00 -11.50
C LEU A 63 -3.28 -6.68 -11.14
N ILE A 64 -2.56 -5.76 -10.50
CA ILE A 64 -3.03 -4.42 -10.14
C ILE A 64 -2.24 -3.32 -10.86
N ILE A 65 -2.81 -2.12 -10.87
CA ILE A 65 -2.19 -0.87 -11.32
C ILE A 65 -1.67 -0.13 -10.08
N PRO A 66 -0.34 -0.01 -9.90
CA PRO A 66 0.25 0.73 -8.79
C PRO A 66 -0.04 2.24 -8.87
N ASN A 67 -0.04 2.94 -7.74
CA ASN A 67 -0.32 4.38 -7.67
C ASN A 67 0.94 5.26 -7.53
N TYR A 68 2.14 4.67 -7.51
CA TYR A 68 3.39 5.41 -7.24
C TYR A 68 3.71 6.53 -8.24
N SER A 69 3.44 6.36 -9.53
CA SER A 69 3.80 7.35 -10.57
C SER A 69 2.87 8.55 -10.62
N GLN A 70 1.80 8.56 -9.82
CA GLN A 70 0.77 9.58 -9.92
C GLN A 70 1.16 10.86 -9.17
N LYS A 71 0.60 11.99 -9.62
CA LYS A 71 0.72 13.31 -8.96
C LYS A 71 -0.30 13.50 -7.84
N PHE A 72 -1.43 12.83 -7.93
CA PHE A 72 -2.53 12.87 -6.97
C PHE A 72 -2.70 11.51 -6.28
N VAL A 73 -3.38 11.51 -5.14
CA VAL A 73 -3.80 10.27 -4.47
C VAL A 73 -4.80 9.51 -5.37
N TYR A 74 -4.33 8.47 -6.05
CA TYR A 74 -5.20 7.55 -6.78
C TYR A 74 -5.36 6.24 -6.04
N GLU A 75 -6.57 5.69 -6.16
CA GLU A 75 -6.89 4.33 -5.77
C GLU A 75 -6.11 3.32 -6.63
N ILE A 76 -5.72 2.23 -5.99
CA ILE A 76 -5.23 1.04 -6.66
C ILE A 76 -6.37 0.47 -7.51
N LYS A 77 -6.08 0.25 -8.80
CA LYS A 77 -7.05 -0.32 -9.74
C LYS A 77 -6.68 -1.75 -10.12
N PRO A 78 -7.65 -2.65 -10.28
CA PRO A 78 -7.38 -3.98 -10.82
C PRO A 78 -7.09 -3.90 -12.33
N LYS A 79 -6.10 -4.66 -12.83
CA LYS A 79 -5.90 -4.86 -14.28
C LYS A 79 -6.90 -5.86 -14.87
N LYS A 80 -7.37 -6.82 -14.07
CA LYS A 80 -8.34 -7.87 -14.45
C LYS A 80 -9.35 -8.12 -13.35
N GLY A 81 -10.46 -8.79 -13.68
CA GLY A 81 -11.53 -9.12 -12.73
C GLY A 81 -11.06 -9.88 -11.48
N CYS A 82 -10.10 -10.79 -11.62
CA CYS A 82 -9.52 -11.55 -10.51
C CYS A 82 -8.78 -10.68 -9.47
N ALA A 83 -8.30 -9.49 -9.85
CA ALA A 83 -7.59 -8.59 -8.95
C ALA A 83 -8.48 -7.59 -8.21
N LYS A 84 -9.81 -7.66 -8.40
CA LYS A 84 -10.77 -6.77 -7.71
C LYS A 84 -10.65 -6.88 -6.19
N PHE A 85 -10.45 -8.09 -5.68
CA PHE A 85 -10.27 -8.33 -4.24
C PHE A 85 -9.00 -7.65 -3.73
N THR A 86 -7.84 -7.91 -4.35
CA THR A 86 -6.57 -7.26 -3.99
C THR A 86 -6.69 -5.74 -4.00
N ALA A 87 -7.24 -5.15 -5.08
CA ALA A 87 -7.39 -3.70 -5.18
C ALA A 87 -8.27 -3.13 -4.06
N LYS A 88 -9.38 -3.80 -3.74
CA LYS A 88 -10.28 -3.41 -2.64
C LYS A 88 -9.55 -3.43 -1.28
N VAL A 89 -8.83 -4.51 -0.99
CA VAL A 89 -8.11 -4.71 0.28
C VAL A 89 -6.99 -3.67 0.44
N LEU A 90 -6.20 -3.44 -0.62
CA LEU A 90 -5.16 -2.40 -0.63
C LEU A 90 -5.73 -1.00 -0.46
N ASN A 91 -6.83 -0.66 -1.14
CA ASN A 91 -7.46 0.65 -0.97
C ASN A 91 -8.02 0.84 0.44
N LYS A 92 -8.58 -0.19 1.07
CA LYS A 92 -9.02 -0.13 2.47
C LYS A 92 -7.85 0.09 3.42
N PHE A 93 -6.73 -0.60 3.18
CA PHE A 93 -5.50 -0.42 3.94
C PHE A 93 -4.97 1.02 3.80
N ILE A 94 -4.84 1.54 2.56
CA ILE A 94 -4.43 2.93 2.30
C ILE A 94 -5.38 3.94 2.97
N ARG A 95 -6.70 3.71 2.93
CA ARG A 95 -7.65 4.59 3.62
C ARG A 95 -7.49 4.55 5.14
N LYS A 96 -7.22 3.38 5.72
CA LYS A 96 -6.94 3.25 7.16
C LYS A 96 -5.64 3.96 7.54
N PHE A 97 -4.62 3.82 6.70
CA PHE A 97 -3.36 4.56 6.81
C PHE A 97 -3.59 6.07 6.79
N ASN A 98 -4.26 6.60 5.77
CA ASN A 98 -4.50 8.04 5.61
C ASN A 98 -5.34 8.60 6.77
N LYS A 99 -6.28 7.81 7.33
CA LYS A 99 -7.02 8.22 8.55
C LYS A 99 -6.10 8.37 9.76
N ARG A 100 -5.06 7.54 9.86
CA ARG A 100 -4.09 7.58 10.96
C ARG A 100 -3.03 8.67 10.76
N PHE A 101 -2.67 8.95 9.52
CA PHE A 101 -1.68 9.93 9.11
C PHE A 101 -2.24 10.82 7.99
N PRO A 102 -3.02 11.86 8.33
CA PRO A 102 -3.76 12.67 7.35
C PRO A 102 -2.89 13.39 6.31
N ASP A 103 -1.63 13.65 6.65
CA ASP A 103 -0.64 14.33 5.82
C ASP A 103 0.25 13.36 5.04
N LYS A 104 0.04 12.05 5.18
CA LYS A 104 0.88 11.01 4.57
C LYS A 104 0.08 10.04 3.73
N ILE A 105 0.79 9.34 2.85
CA ILE A 105 0.21 8.31 1.99
C ILE A 105 1.18 7.14 1.77
N ILE A 106 0.63 5.92 1.69
CA ILE A 106 1.35 4.77 1.15
C ILE A 106 1.22 4.74 -0.38
N LEU A 107 2.37 4.75 -1.06
CA LEU A 107 2.49 4.69 -2.50
C LEU A 107 2.98 3.31 -2.93
N ILE A 108 2.12 2.54 -3.58
CA ILE A 108 2.42 1.21 -4.08
C ILE A 108 3.24 1.35 -5.37
N LYS A 109 4.47 0.85 -5.35
CA LYS A 109 5.44 0.85 -6.48
C LYS A 109 5.26 -0.38 -7.35
N ASN A 110 5.26 -1.56 -6.73
CA ASN A 110 5.26 -2.83 -7.42
C ASN A 110 4.61 -3.90 -6.56
N VAL A 111 4.01 -4.91 -7.20
CA VAL A 111 3.41 -6.07 -6.54
C VAL A 111 3.89 -7.32 -7.25
N LYS A 112 4.39 -8.28 -6.47
CA LYS A 112 4.87 -9.56 -6.98
C LYS A 112 4.22 -10.69 -6.19
N SER A 113 3.71 -11.69 -6.90
CA SER A 113 3.44 -12.99 -6.32
C SER A 113 4.74 -13.73 -5.99
N ILE A 114 4.74 -14.41 -4.84
CA ILE A 114 5.83 -15.31 -4.44
C ILE A 114 5.23 -16.67 -4.10
N ASN A 115 5.98 -17.71 -4.45
CA ASN A 115 5.65 -19.11 -4.15
C ASN A 115 5.99 -19.44 -2.71
#